data_AF-A0A150JQK0-F1
#
_entry.id   AF-A0A150JQK0-F1
#
_cell.length_a   1.000
_cell.length_b   1.000
_cell.length_c   1.000
_cell.angle_alpha   90.00
_cell.angle_beta   90.00
_cell.angle_gamma   90.00
#
_symmetry.space_group_name_H-M   'P 1'
#
loop_
_entity.id
_entity.type
_entity.pdbx_description
1 polymer ?
#
loop_
_entity_poly.entity_id
_entity_poly.type
_entity_poly.pdbx_seq_one_letter_code
_entity_poly.pdbx_strand_id
1 'polypeptide(L)'
;MLNKKRKLLKNQKGFTLIELLAVIVILGIIAAIAIPAIANVIKNSRFNAIKSDAIQVISAAKLYAADNGVKSGDTIQHDDLAKYVDDKHSKLTTYTVAVTTDSDGKIDYQLTGDGDDGGVKVHFKNANLADINSAKRTSDEVTIGN
;
A
#
# COMPACT_ATOMS: atom_id res chain seq x y z
N MET A 1 -41.28 43.15 -37.86
CA MET A 1 -40.59 43.24 -36.54
C MET A 1 -39.51 42.14 -36.35
N LEU A 2 -38.57 41.93 -37.29
CA LEU A 2 -37.61 40.80 -37.24
C LEU A 2 -36.12 41.18 -37.03
N ASN A 3 -35.77 42.46 -36.81
CA ASN A 3 -34.36 42.88 -36.79
C ASN A 3 -33.64 42.75 -35.43
N LYS A 4 -34.29 42.24 -34.37
CA LYS A 4 -33.68 42.17 -33.03
C LYS A 4 -32.90 40.87 -32.74
N LYS A 5 -33.15 39.77 -33.49
CA LYS A 5 -32.52 38.46 -33.24
C LYS A 5 -31.07 38.33 -33.76
N ARG A 6 -30.65 39.13 -34.75
CA ARG A 6 -29.27 39.07 -35.32
C ARG A 6 -28.18 39.65 -34.41
N LYS A 7 -28.53 40.45 -33.39
CA LYS A 7 -27.54 41.07 -32.49
C LYS A 7 -27.02 40.10 -31.42
N LEU A 8 -27.76 39.03 -31.12
CA LEU A 8 -27.38 38.03 -30.11
C LEU A 8 -26.33 37.01 -30.61
N LEU A 9 -26.23 36.80 -31.94
CA LEU A 9 -25.32 35.82 -32.54
C LEU A 9 -23.91 36.37 -32.84
N LYS A 10 -23.66 37.67 -32.65
CA LYS A 10 -22.40 38.34 -33.03
C LYS A 10 -21.40 38.54 -31.89
N ASN A 11 -21.67 38.02 -30.69
CA ASN A 11 -20.81 38.23 -29.53
C ASN A 11 -19.96 37.01 -29.16
N GLN A 12 -19.63 36.14 -30.12
CA GLN A 12 -18.69 35.06 -29.90
C GLN A 12 -17.26 35.61 -29.98
N LYS A 13 -16.77 36.12 -28.84
CA LYS A 13 -15.34 36.35 -28.66
C LYS A 13 -14.65 34.99 -28.66
N GLY A 14 -13.91 34.69 -29.73
CA GLY A 14 -13.10 33.48 -29.83
C GLY A 14 -11.91 33.53 -28.87
N PHE A 15 -11.47 32.35 -28.43
CA PHE A 15 -10.25 32.17 -27.65
C PHE A 15 -9.03 32.46 -28.52
N THR A 16 -8.03 33.19 -28.02
CA THR A 16 -6.81 33.45 -28.77
C THR A 16 -5.82 32.29 -28.64
N LEU A 17 -4.98 32.08 -29.66
CA LEU A 17 -3.93 31.06 -29.59
C LEU A 17 -2.91 31.34 -28.49
N ILE A 18 -2.65 32.62 -28.18
CA ILE A 18 -1.71 33.01 -27.13
C ILE A 18 -2.26 32.68 -25.73
N GLU A 19 -3.58 32.83 -25.51
CA GLU A 19 -4.23 32.41 -24.26
C GLU A 19 -4.14 30.89 -24.08
N LEU A 20 -4.38 30.12 -25.15
CA LEU A 20 -4.25 28.66 -25.09
C LEU A 20 -2.79 28.24 -24.81
N LEU A 21 -1.83 28.91 -25.44
CA LEU A 21 -0.41 28.64 -25.25
C LEU A 21 0.05 28.91 -23.81
N ALA A 22 -0.36 30.04 -23.23
CA ALA A 22 -0.02 30.36 -21.84
C ALA A 22 -0.56 29.31 -20.85
N VAL A 23 -1.78 28.79 -21.08
CA VAL A 23 -2.39 27.77 -20.22
C VAL A 23 -1.62 26.45 -20.26
N ILE A 24 -1.26 25.95 -21.45
CA ILE A 24 -0.53 24.67 -21.55
C ILE A 24 0.88 24.76 -20.95
N VAL A 25 1.53 25.93 -21.02
CA VAL A 25 2.83 26.17 -20.38
C VAL A 25 2.71 26.05 -18.86
N ILE A 26 1.71 26.71 -18.26
CA ILE A 26 1.46 26.64 -16.82
C ILE A 26 1.11 25.21 -16.40
N LEU A 27 0.24 24.52 -17.15
CA LEU A 27 -0.11 23.12 -16.89
C LEU A 27 1.12 22.19 -16.99
N GLY A 28 2.01 22.44 -17.94
CA GLY A 28 3.26 21.68 -18.10
C GLY A 28 4.18 21.80 -16.88
N ILE A 29 4.35 23.02 -16.34
CA ILE A 29 5.16 23.26 -15.13
C ILE A 29 4.55 22.55 -13.92
N ILE A 30 3.23 22.65 -13.73
CA ILE A 30 2.52 21.98 -12.63
C ILE A 30 2.66 20.46 -12.76
N ALA A 31 2.45 19.91 -13.96
CA ALA A 31 2.53 18.47 -14.21
C ALA A 31 3.93 17.91 -13.90
N ALA A 32 4.99 18.64 -14.26
CA ALA A 32 6.37 18.22 -14.00
C ALA A 32 6.68 17.99 -12.51
N ILE A 33 6.06 18.77 -11.61
CA ILE A 33 6.24 18.63 -10.15
C ILE A 33 5.21 17.66 -9.56
N ALA A 34 3.95 17.76 -10.01
CA ALA A 34 2.85 17.01 -9.43
C ALA A 34 2.94 15.50 -9.70
N ILE A 35 3.32 15.09 -10.91
CA ILE A 35 3.39 13.68 -11.30
C ILE A 35 4.34 12.86 -10.41
N PRO A 36 5.63 13.23 -10.24
CA PRO A 36 6.54 12.46 -9.38
C PRO A 36 6.12 12.48 -7.90
N ALA A 37 5.58 13.61 -7.42
CA ALA A 37 5.10 13.73 -6.04
C ALA A 37 3.92 12.78 -5.77
N ILE A 38 2.91 12.77 -6.64
CA ILE A 38 1.74 11.89 -6.52
C ILE A 38 2.16 10.41 -6.68
N ALA A 39 3.05 10.09 -7.61
CA ALA A 39 3.57 8.74 -7.77
C ALA A 39 4.24 8.23 -6.47
N ASN A 40 5.00 9.08 -5.79
CA ASN A 40 5.64 8.73 -4.52
C ASN A 40 4.62 8.52 -3.39
N VAL A 41 3.56 9.34 -3.33
CA VAL A 41 2.45 9.16 -2.37
C VAL A 41 1.74 7.83 -2.61
N ILE A 42 1.40 7.50 -3.86
CA ILE A 42 0.77 6.23 -4.22
C ILE A 42 1.65 5.05 -3.78
N LYS A 43 2.96 5.10 -4.06
CA LYS A 43 3.90 4.06 -3.63
C LYS A 43 3.94 3.89 -2.10
N ASN A 44 3.91 5.00 -1.35
CA ASN A 44 3.82 4.92 0.12
C ASN A 44 2.49 4.32 0.59
N SER A 45 1.36 4.65 -0.05
CA SER A 45 0.07 4.05 0.27
C SER A 45 0.08 2.53 0.02
N ARG A 46 0.68 2.09 -1.09
CA ARG A 46 0.85 0.66 -1.41
C ARG A 46 1.72 -0.07 -0.38
N PHE A 47 2.86 0.51 0.00
CA PHE A 47 3.69 -0.02 1.09
C PHE A 47 2.90 -0.15 2.41
N ASN A 48 2.11 0.86 2.75
CA ASN A 48 1.29 0.85 3.96
C ASN A 48 0.17 -0.21 3.89
N ALA A 49 -0.38 -0.48 2.72
CA ALA A 49 -1.37 -1.55 2.52
C ALA A 49 -0.72 -2.91 2.78
N ILE A 50 0.43 -3.20 2.16
CA ILE A 50 1.19 -4.45 2.40
C ILE A 50 1.52 -4.62 3.90
N LYS A 51 1.95 -3.53 4.55
CA LYS A 51 2.22 -3.50 6.00
C LYS A 51 0.96 -3.80 6.82
N SER A 52 -0.19 -3.25 6.44
CA SER A 52 -1.46 -3.49 7.12
C SER A 52 -1.87 -4.96 7.04
N ASP A 53 -1.75 -5.57 5.86
CA ASP A 53 -2.05 -6.98 5.64
C ASP A 53 -1.14 -7.87 6.50
N ALA A 54 0.16 -7.55 6.59
CA ALA A 54 1.10 -8.26 7.46
C ALA A 54 0.71 -8.20 8.94
N ILE A 55 0.23 -7.05 9.43
CA ILE A 55 -0.28 -6.90 10.81
C ILE A 55 -1.54 -7.74 11.02
N GLN A 56 -2.42 -7.79 10.01
CA GLN A 56 -3.63 -8.61 10.05
C GLN A 56 -3.29 -10.10 10.12
N VAL A 57 -2.30 -10.55 9.33
CA VAL A 57 -1.80 -11.94 9.36
C VAL A 57 -1.22 -12.29 10.73
N ILE A 58 -0.40 -11.43 11.34
CA ILE A 58 0.12 -11.67 12.70
C ILE A 58 -1.02 -11.74 13.73
N SER A 59 -2.04 -10.91 13.57
CA SER A 59 -3.21 -10.92 14.46
C SER A 59 -4.02 -12.21 14.30
N ALA A 60 -4.21 -12.66 13.07
CA ALA A 60 -4.85 -13.94 12.75
C ALA A 60 -4.04 -15.12 13.31
N ALA A 61 -2.71 -15.09 13.20
CA ALA A 61 -1.84 -16.12 13.77
C ALA A 61 -1.93 -16.20 15.30
N LYS A 62 -2.07 -15.05 15.99
CA LYS A 62 -2.32 -15.02 17.44
C LYS A 62 -3.65 -15.69 17.83
N LEU A 63 -4.71 -15.44 17.06
CA LEU A 63 -6.02 -16.07 17.26
C LEU A 63 -5.94 -17.58 17.00
N TYR A 64 -5.34 -17.98 15.88
CA TYR A 64 -5.14 -19.39 15.55
C TYR A 64 -4.34 -20.14 16.62
N ALA A 65 -3.25 -19.53 17.11
CA ALA A 65 -2.41 -20.11 18.15
C ALA A 65 -3.17 -20.31 19.46
N ALA A 66 -4.04 -19.36 19.83
CA ALA A 66 -4.89 -19.46 21.02
C ALA A 66 -5.92 -20.59 20.90
N ASP A 67 -6.52 -20.78 19.72
CA ASP A 67 -7.54 -21.82 19.50
C ASP A 67 -6.94 -23.24 19.39
N ASN A 68 -5.75 -23.36 18.81
CA ASN A 68 -5.16 -24.66 18.44
C ASN A 68 -3.98 -25.07 19.33
N GLY A 69 -3.64 -24.27 20.35
CA GLY A 69 -2.60 -24.59 21.32
C GLY A 69 -1.18 -24.63 20.72
N VAL A 70 -0.93 -23.82 19.71
CA VAL A 70 0.37 -23.69 19.02
C VAL A 70 1.43 -23.22 20.02
N LYS A 71 2.61 -23.82 19.98
CA LYS A 71 3.69 -23.58 20.94
C LYS A 71 4.88 -22.88 20.27
N SER A 72 5.79 -22.41 21.10
CA SER A 72 7.07 -21.90 20.64
C SER A 72 7.84 -22.99 19.88
N GLY A 73 8.38 -22.61 18.72
CA GLY A 73 9.05 -23.51 17.78
C GLY A 73 8.14 -23.99 16.64
N ASP A 74 6.82 -23.83 16.76
CA ASP A 74 5.90 -24.17 15.69
C ASP A 74 5.87 -23.08 14.61
N THR A 75 5.53 -23.49 13.39
CA THR A 75 5.32 -22.59 12.25
C THR A 75 3.89 -22.73 11.75
N ILE A 76 3.16 -21.63 11.77
CA ILE A 76 1.80 -21.53 11.23
C ILE A 76 1.90 -21.26 9.73
N GLN A 77 1.25 -22.10 8.93
CA GLN A 77 1.22 -21.96 7.47
C GLN A 77 0.12 -21.00 7.04
N HIS A 78 0.20 -20.48 5.81
CA HIS A 78 -0.84 -19.65 5.21
C HIS A 78 -2.22 -20.32 5.30
N ASP A 79 -2.32 -21.59 4.88
CA ASP A 79 -3.59 -22.33 4.82
C ASP A 79 -4.28 -22.48 6.19
N ASP A 80 -3.50 -22.53 7.27
CA ASP A 80 -4.03 -22.59 8.65
C ASP A 80 -4.84 -21.33 9.01
N LEU A 81 -4.50 -20.20 8.38
CA LEU A 81 -5.12 -18.91 8.65
C LEU A 81 -6.32 -18.60 7.76
N ALA A 82 -6.70 -19.47 6.82
CA ALA A 82 -7.79 -19.21 5.87
C ALA A 82 -9.16 -18.93 6.52
N LYS A 83 -9.35 -19.31 7.80
CA LYS A 83 -10.56 -19.02 8.59
C LYS A 83 -10.47 -17.73 9.41
N TYR A 84 -9.28 -17.16 9.55
CA TYR A 84 -8.95 -16.07 10.46
C TYR A 84 -8.59 -14.78 9.72
N VAL A 85 -8.19 -14.86 8.45
CA VAL A 85 -7.90 -13.71 7.60
C VAL A 85 -8.58 -13.88 6.24
N ASP A 86 -9.16 -12.80 5.71
CA ASP A 86 -9.63 -12.75 4.33
C ASP A 86 -8.46 -12.31 3.44
N ASP A 87 -7.90 -13.25 2.70
CA ASP A 87 -6.72 -13.04 1.87
C ASP A 87 -7.04 -12.71 0.40
N LYS A 88 -8.33 -12.65 0.03
CA LYS A 88 -8.77 -12.41 -1.36
C LYS A 88 -8.24 -11.11 -1.97
N HIS A 89 -7.92 -10.14 -1.13
CA HIS A 89 -7.34 -8.86 -1.53
C HIS A 89 -5.98 -8.58 -0.88
N SER A 90 -5.43 -9.56 -0.17
CA SER A 90 -4.12 -9.48 0.46
C SER A 90 -3.06 -9.20 -0.60
N LYS A 91 -2.13 -8.32 -0.24
CA LYS A 91 -0.92 -8.06 -1.04
C LYS A 91 0.19 -9.07 -0.76
N LEU A 92 0.01 -9.96 0.22
CA LEU A 92 0.91 -11.08 0.48
C LEU A 92 0.49 -12.31 -0.32
N THR A 93 1.45 -12.96 -0.97
CA THR A 93 1.21 -14.14 -1.82
C THR A 93 1.32 -15.46 -1.07
N THR A 94 2.46 -15.70 -0.43
CA THR A 94 2.71 -16.89 0.40
C THR A 94 3.47 -16.42 1.62
N TYR A 95 3.03 -16.86 2.79
CA TYR A 95 3.67 -16.49 4.04
C TYR A 95 3.57 -17.61 5.08
N THR A 96 4.44 -17.52 6.06
CA THR A 96 4.46 -18.36 7.26
C THR A 96 4.66 -17.48 8.49
N VAL A 97 4.10 -17.88 9.62
CA VAL A 97 4.32 -17.20 10.89
C VAL A 97 4.99 -18.15 11.87
N ALA A 98 6.24 -17.87 12.23
CA ALA A 98 6.94 -18.60 13.26
C ALA A 98 6.51 -18.09 14.64
N VAL A 99 6.16 -19.02 15.53
CA VAL A 99 5.86 -18.72 16.93
C VAL A 99 7.14 -18.94 17.73
N THR A 100 7.62 -17.89 18.36
CA THR A 100 8.87 -17.90 19.12
C THR A 100 8.63 -17.43 20.53
N THR A 101 9.57 -17.72 21.43
CA THR A 101 9.57 -17.18 22.78
C THR A 101 10.81 -16.34 22.95
N ASP A 102 10.63 -15.09 23.35
CA ASP A 102 11.74 -14.20 23.66
C ASP A 102 12.44 -14.62 24.96
N SER A 103 13.57 -13.97 25.25
CA SER A 103 14.35 -14.21 26.47
C SER A 103 13.57 -13.93 27.77
N ASP A 104 12.46 -13.19 27.69
CA ASP A 104 11.60 -12.84 28.82
C ASP A 104 10.41 -13.83 28.98
N GLY A 105 10.32 -14.87 28.15
CA GLY A 105 9.24 -15.85 28.18
C GLY A 105 7.96 -15.39 27.48
N LYS A 106 7.96 -14.27 26.76
CA LYS A 106 6.81 -13.80 25.99
C LYS A 106 6.79 -14.45 24.62
N ILE A 107 5.59 -14.77 24.16
CA ILE A 107 5.39 -15.30 22.82
C ILE A 107 5.46 -14.16 21.80
N ASP A 108 6.35 -14.29 20.82
CA ASP A 108 6.46 -13.40 19.67
C ASP A 108 6.13 -14.15 18.37
N TYR A 109 5.60 -13.39 17.40
CA TYR A 109 5.09 -13.91 16.14
C TYR A 109 5.85 -13.23 15.00
N GLN A 110 6.62 -14.04 14.28
CA GLN A 110 7.55 -13.58 13.25
C GLN A 110 7.06 -13.99 11.87
N LEU A 111 6.69 -13.02 11.05
CA LEU A 111 6.19 -13.22 9.70
C LEU A 111 7.35 -13.38 8.72
N THR A 112 7.28 -14.41 7.89
CA THR A 112 8.15 -14.58 6.72
C THR A 112 7.29 -14.73 5.48
N GLY A 113 7.57 -13.94 4.45
CA GLY A 113 6.80 -13.94 3.21
C GLY A 113 7.04 -12.68 2.39
N ASP A 114 6.37 -12.61 1.25
CA ASP A 114 6.56 -11.53 0.28
C ASP A 114 5.23 -10.84 -0.01
N GLY A 115 5.29 -9.51 -0.13
CA GLY A 115 4.19 -8.69 -0.62
C GLY A 115 4.58 -7.85 -1.83
N ASP A 116 3.67 -7.76 -2.80
CA ASP A 116 3.82 -6.91 -3.99
C ASP A 116 2.52 -6.13 -4.23
N ASP A 117 2.64 -4.81 -4.36
CA ASP A 117 1.57 -4.00 -4.88
C ASP A 117 2.12 -2.94 -5.84
N GLY A 118 1.79 -3.12 -7.13
CA GLY A 118 2.09 -2.16 -8.19
C GLY A 118 3.56 -1.74 -8.26
N GLY A 119 4.49 -2.70 -8.10
CA GLY A 119 5.93 -2.46 -8.18
C GLY A 119 6.58 -2.01 -6.87
N VAL A 120 5.81 -1.93 -5.78
CA VAL A 120 6.37 -1.84 -4.43
C VAL A 120 6.43 -3.25 -3.84
N LYS A 121 7.65 -3.73 -3.58
CA LYS A 121 7.93 -5.07 -3.05
C LYS A 121 8.42 -5.00 -1.63
N VAL A 122 7.87 -5.87 -0.77
CA VAL A 122 8.25 -5.97 0.64
C VAL A 122 8.53 -7.42 0.98
N HIS A 123 9.76 -7.67 1.42
CA HIS A 123 10.22 -8.97 1.89
C HIS A 123 10.18 -8.99 3.42
N PHE A 124 9.32 -9.80 4.00
CA PHE A 124 9.30 -10.05 5.43
C PHE A 124 10.21 -11.23 5.74
N LYS A 125 11.22 -11.02 6.58
CA LYS A 125 12.14 -12.05 7.06
C LYS A 125 12.06 -12.10 8.57
N ASN A 126 11.34 -13.09 9.09
CA ASN A 126 11.07 -13.22 10.51
C ASN A 126 10.62 -11.91 11.17
N ALA A 127 9.84 -11.10 10.46
CA ALA A 127 9.47 -9.77 10.86
C ALA A 127 8.43 -9.83 11.99
N ASN A 128 8.76 -9.27 13.16
CA ASN A 128 7.79 -9.16 14.23
C ASN A 128 6.94 -7.88 14.11
N LEU A 129 5.98 -7.73 15.02
CA LEU A 129 5.07 -6.58 14.99
C LEU A 129 5.80 -5.24 15.18
N ALA A 130 6.92 -5.19 15.92
CA ALA A 130 7.71 -3.98 16.12
C ALA A 130 8.49 -3.60 14.86
N ASP A 131 9.07 -4.57 14.17
CA ASP A 131 9.76 -4.37 12.89
C ASP A 131 8.80 -3.80 11.85
N ILE A 132 7.61 -4.42 11.73
CA ILE A 132 6.59 -4.00 10.78
C ILE A 132 6.09 -2.60 11.12
N ASN A 133 5.79 -2.31 12.40
CA ASN A 133 5.30 -0.99 12.82
C ASN A 133 6.32 0.13 12.64
N SER A 134 7.61 -0.14 12.82
CA SER A 134 8.68 0.85 12.65
C SER A 134 9.17 1.00 11.20
N ALA A 135 8.87 0.02 10.34
CA ALA A 135 9.30 0.03 8.95
C ALA A 135 8.77 1.23 8.14
N LYS A 136 9.66 1.76 7.28
CA LYS A 136 9.39 2.86 6.35
C LYS A 136 9.90 2.48 4.97
N ARG A 137 9.20 2.91 3.92
CA ARG A 137 9.64 2.71 2.55
C ARG A 137 10.87 3.57 2.25
N THR A 138 11.98 2.92 1.92
CA THR A 138 13.26 3.56 1.50
C THR A 138 13.50 3.44 0.00
N SER A 139 12.93 2.43 -0.64
CA SER A 139 13.07 2.08 -2.06
C SER A 139 11.79 1.42 -2.57
N ASP A 140 11.76 1.06 -3.85
CA ASP A 140 10.65 0.27 -4.41
C ASP A 140 10.70 -1.19 -3.95
N GLU A 141 11.82 -1.66 -3.41
CA GLU A 141 12.00 -2.98 -2.80
C GLU A 141 12.58 -2.82 -1.40
N VAL A 142 11.93 -3.39 -0.39
CA VAL A 142 12.28 -3.21 1.03
C VAL A 142 12.27 -4.56 1.73
N THR A 143 13.21 -4.79 2.64
CA THR A 143 13.18 -5.95 3.55
C THR A 143 12.86 -5.47 4.96
N ILE A 144 11.98 -6.18 5.66
CA ILE A 144 11.57 -5.92 7.05
C ILE A 144 11.87 -7.18 7.87
N GLY A 145 12.41 -6.99 9.08
CA GLY A 145 12.85 -8.09 9.94
C GLY A 145 14.30 -8.53 9.64
N ASN A 146 14.73 -9.60 10.30
CA ASN A 146 16.11 -10.13 10.27
C ASN A 146 16.17 -11.60 9.83
#